data_AF-A0A4Y3RRL9-F1
#
_entry.id   AF-A0A4Y3RRL9-F1
#
_cell.length_a   1.000
_cell.length_b   1.000
_cell.length_c   1.000
_cell.angle_alpha   90.00
_cell.angle_beta   90.00
_cell.angle_gamma   90.00
#
_symmetry.space_group_name_H-M   'P 1'
#
loop_
_entity.id
_entity.type
_entity.pdbx_description
1 polymer ?
#
loop_
_entity_poly.entity_id
_entity_poly.type
_entity_poly.pdbx_seq_one_letter_code
_entity_poly.pdbx_strand_id
1 'polypeptide(L)'
;MDLVLEEIDSLLTDYMYGDDSALDGLLAAGPVSLRRLLAIRAGRAEPGWDMAEITRHDRDDYRRPGEAQIHLARAFPDTFFDEAAGDPMFEWAITETLEYIKDPRALPFLERHLRTPSPEYRRRALRGLAENGTADHTEAVAACLDDPETRSEALNTLARLGDARAVGPLLRAHLADDSSFARRAGVALDQVEQRIGGPSAPPVWRELGPVVFTAQAVMGMPWCVTEVLVEPGQTVRGGELMAVLENDAICRELIADWPGTVTEVRIAVNDEVLEEAVVLIVESRRRIG
;
A
#
# COMPACT_ATOMS: atom_id res chain seq x y z
N MET A 1 -17.91 36.54 -21.00
CA MET A 1 -19.31 36.70 -21.41
C MET A 1 -20.01 35.55 -20.76
N ASP A 2 -20.90 35.81 -19.79
CA ASP A 2 -21.58 34.71 -19.10
C ASP A 2 -22.48 34.02 -20.12
N LEU A 3 -22.18 32.74 -20.39
CA LEU A 3 -22.99 31.91 -21.28
C LEU A 3 -24.39 31.78 -20.70
N VAL A 4 -25.39 31.78 -21.57
CA VAL A 4 -26.79 31.58 -21.15
C VAL A 4 -26.99 30.10 -20.78
N LEU A 5 -27.96 29.81 -19.90
CA LEU A 5 -28.18 28.44 -19.37
C LEU A 5 -28.33 27.37 -20.47
N GLU A 6 -28.98 27.71 -21.58
CA GLU A 6 -29.16 26.82 -22.74
C GLU A 6 -27.83 26.47 -23.42
N GLU A 7 -26.88 27.41 -23.49
CA GLU A 7 -25.56 27.18 -24.07
C GLU A 7 -24.73 26.25 -23.19
N ILE A 8 -24.84 26.39 -21.85
CA ILE A 8 -24.19 25.49 -20.89
C ILE A 8 -24.76 24.08 -21.00
N ASP A 9 -26.07 23.94 -21.17
CA ASP A 9 -26.72 22.63 -21.28
C ASP A 9 -26.33 21.93 -22.60
N SER A 10 -26.19 22.69 -23.69
CA SER A 10 -25.61 22.18 -24.94
C SER A 10 -24.17 21.69 -24.72
N LEU A 11 -23.31 22.51 -24.09
CA LEU A 11 -21.91 22.14 -23.84
C LEU A 11 -21.79 20.90 -22.92
N LEU A 12 -22.62 20.79 -21.89
CA LEU A 12 -22.64 19.62 -21.02
C LEU A 12 -23.12 18.39 -21.79
N THR A 13 -24.12 18.53 -22.66
CA THR A 13 -24.63 17.46 -23.52
C THR A 13 -23.53 16.99 -24.48
N ASP A 14 -22.91 17.91 -25.22
CA ASP A 14 -21.83 17.62 -26.16
C ASP A 14 -20.66 16.91 -25.44
N TYR A 15 -20.28 17.40 -24.26
CA TYR A 15 -19.25 16.77 -23.43
C TYR A 15 -19.65 15.36 -22.98
N MET A 16 -20.89 15.16 -22.50
CA MET A 16 -21.39 13.85 -22.09
C MET A 16 -21.46 12.84 -23.24
N TYR A 17 -21.73 13.31 -24.47
CA TYR A 17 -21.71 12.49 -25.69
C TYR A 17 -20.31 12.38 -26.33
N GLY A 18 -19.29 12.95 -25.70
CA GLY A 18 -17.90 12.65 -25.96
C GLY A 18 -17.11 13.69 -26.75
N ASP A 19 -17.62 14.91 -26.87
CA ASP A 19 -16.88 16.06 -27.39
C ASP A 19 -16.03 16.71 -26.30
N ASP A 20 -14.76 16.34 -26.24
CA ASP A 20 -13.82 16.88 -25.26
C ASP A 20 -13.53 18.38 -25.49
N SER A 21 -13.82 18.93 -26.67
CA SER A 21 -13.62 20.36 -26.97
C SER A 21 -14.62 21.25 -26.23
N ALA A 22 -15.76 20.69 -25.77
CA ALA A 22 -16.75 21.41 -24.99
C ALA A 22 -16.24 21.82 -23.59
N LEU A 23 -15.15 21.21 -23.09
CA LEU A 23 -14.59 21.51 -21.77
C LEU A 23 -14.13 22.97 -21.65
N ASP A 24 -13.53 23.54 -22.69
CA ASP A 24 -13.10 24.95 -22.68
C ASP A 24 -14.30 25.90 -22.56
N GLY A 25 -15.42 25.56 -23.20
CA GLY A 25 -16.68 26.28 -23.04
C GLY A 25 -17.24 26.18 -21.62
N LEU A 26 -17.20 24.99 -21.02
CA LEU A 26 -17.63 24.78 -19.63
C LEU A 26 -16.76 25.55 -18.62
N LEU A 27 -15.46 25.64 -18.86
CA LEU A 27 -14.54 26.46 -18.06
C LEU A 27 -14.83 27.95 -18.23
N ALA A 28 -15.10 28.41 -19.46
CA ALA A 28 -15.47 29.79 -19.74
C ALA A 28 -16.83 30.19 -19.11
N ALA A 29 -17.76 29.23 -18.97
CA ALA A 29 -19.04 29.43 -18.27
C ALA A 29 -18.89 29.67 -16.76
N GLY A 30 -17.72 29.36 -16.18
CA GLY A 30 -17.46 29.56 -14.76
C GLY A 30 -18.12 28.52 -13.85
N PRO A 31 -18.26 28.80 -12.54
CA PRO A 31 -18.69 27.81 -11.53
C PRO A 31 -20.09 27.23 -11.73
N VAL A 32 -20.91 27.81 -12.62
CA VAL A 32 -22.25 27.29 -12.91
C VAL A 32 -22.18 25.91 -13.60
N SER A 33 -21.15 25.65 -14.41
CA SER A 33 -20.93 24.35 -15.04
C SER A 33 -20.58 23.28 -14.00
N LEU A 34 -19.77 23.62 -13.00
CA LEU A 34 -19.46 22.73 -11.89
C LEU A 34 -20.73 22.36 -11.10
N ARG A 35 -21.53 23.35 -10.72
CA ARG A 35 -22.78 23.10 -9.96
C ARG A 35 -23.74 22.19 -10.71
N ARG A 36 -23.84 22.37 -12.03
CA ARG A 36 -24.65 21.49 -12.88
C ARG A 36 -24.06 20.09 -12.96
N LEU A 37 -22.76 19.95 -13.18
CA LEU A 37 -22.09 18.64 -13.18
C LEU A 37 -22.25 17.90 -11.85
N LEU A 38 -22.20 18.62 -10.73
CA LEU A 38 -22.51 18.08 -9.40
C LEU A 38 -23.98 17.65 -9.28
N ALA A 39 -24.93 18.44 -9.81
CA ALA A 39 -26.36 18.09 -9.84
C ALA A 39 -26.62 16.81 -10.63
N ILE A 40 -26.04 16.71 -11.82
CA ILE A 40 -26.13 15.54 -12.71
C ILE A 40 -25.58 14.32 -12.00
N ARG A 41 -24.37 14.43 -11.45
CA ARG A 41 -23.75 13.35 -10.68
C ARG A 41 -24.65 12.99 -9.52
N ALA A 42 -25.10 13.95 -8.72
CA ALA A 42 -26.03 13.75 -7.61
C ALA A 42 -27.41 13.16 -7.99
N GLY A 43 -27.68 12.91 -9.26
CA GLY A 43 -28.95 12.37 -9.75
C GLY A 43 -30.09 13.39 -9.71
N ARG A 44 -29.78 14.68 -9.60
CA ARG A 44 -30.77 15.76 -9.73
C ARG A 44 -31.08 15.92 -11.20
N ALA A 45 -32.26 15.47 -11.60
CA ALA A 45 -32.74 15.65 -12.97
C ALA A 45 -33.03 17.14 -13.23
N GLU A 46 -32.34 17.73 -14.20
CA GLU A 46 -32.80 18.96 -14.82
C GLU A 46 -33.87 18.65 -15.89
N PRO A 47 -34.80 19.59 -16.16
CA PRO A 47 -35.81 19.40 -17.19
C PRO A 47 -35.16 19.09 -18.56
N GLY A 48 -35.53 17.95 -19.16
CA GLY A 48 -35.04 17.54 -20.49
C GLY A 48 -33.90 16.54 -20.49
N TRP A 49 -33.37 16.17 -19.33
CA TRP A 49 -32.24 15.25 -19.22
C TRP A 49 -32.72 13.84 -18.87
N ASP A 50 -32.52 12.85 -19.75
CA ASP A 50 -32.75 11.44 -19.41
C ASP A 50 -31.55 10.90 -18.63
N MET A 51 -31.56 11.14 -17.32
CA MET A 51 -30.53 10.64 -16.41
C MET A 51 -30.43 9.12 -16.43
N ALA A 52 -31.50 8.39 -16.77
CA ALA A 52 -31.45 6.93 -16.86
C ALA A 52 -30.77 6.47 -18.16
N GLU A 53 -30.88 7.21 -19.26
CA GLU A 53 -30.10 6.98 -20.49
C GLU A 53 -28.63 7.35 -20.30
N ILE A 54 -28.37 8.52 -19.70
CA ILE A 54 -27.03 8.99 -19.35
C ILE A 54 -26.36 7.92 -18.48
N THR A 55 -27.01 7.42 -17.42
CA THR A 55 -26.46 6.41 -16.49
C THR A 55 -26.35 5.00 -17.09
N ARG A 56 -27.06 4.70 -18.19
CA ARG A 56 -27.13 3.36 -18.81
C ARG A 56 -26.06 3.12 -19.87
N HIS A 57 -25.46 4.16 -20.45
CA HIS A 57 -24.22 4.02 -21.23
C HIS A 57 -23.07 3.68 -20.26
N ASP A 58 -22.35 2.60 -20.52
CA ASP A 58 -21.64 1.77 -19.54
C ASP A 58 -20.42 2.44 -18.85
N ARG A 59 -19.99 1.83 -17.74
CA ARG A 59 -18.97 2.28 -16.77
C ARG A 59 -17.58 2.65 -17.32
N ASP A 60 -17.23 2.27 -18.55
CA ASP A 60 -15.93 2.60 -19.16
C ASP A 60 -15.92 4.01 -19.80
N ASP A 61 -17.06 4.49 -20.31
CA ASP A 61 -17.20 5.86 -20.86
C ASP A 61 -17.44 6.91 -19.74
N TYR A 62 -17.79 6.45 -18.54
CA TYR A 62 -18.10 7.27 -17.37
C TYR A 62 -16.90 7.91 -16.66
N ARG A 63 -15.69 7.68 -17.16
CA ARG A 63 -14.53 8.47 -16.72
C ARG A 63 -14.71 9.95 -17.09
N ARG A 64 -15.39 10.27 -18.20
CA ARG A 64 -15.50 11.65 -18.72
C ARG A 64 -16.20 12.62 -17.77
N PRO A 65 -17.42 12.36 -17.25
CA PRO A 65 -18.02 13.34 -16.34
C PRO A 65 -17.25 13.44 -15.01
N GLY A 66 -16.47 12.42 -14.65
CA GLY A 66 -15.53 12.48 -13.53
C GLY A 66 -14.32 13.36 -13.85
N GLU A 67 -13.75 13.26 -15.06
CA GLU A 67 -12.66 14.10 -15.53
C GLU A 67 -13.06 15.58 -15.59
N ALA A 68 -14.15 15.94 -16.26
CA ALA A 68 -14.65 17.32 -16.25
C ALA A 68 -14.90 17.82 -14.83
N GLN A 69 -15.46 17.00 -13.94
CA GLN A 69 -15.66 17.38 -12.56
C GLN A 69 -14.34 17.62 -11.84
N ILE A 70 -13.31 16.79 -12.07
CA ILE A 70 -11.96 17.01 -11.53
C ILE A 70 -11.38 18.32 -12.08
N HIS A 71 -11.52 18.58 -13.37
CA HIS A 71 -11.01 19.81 -14.01
C HIS A 71 -11.72 21.06 -13.48
N LEU A 72 -13.05 21.04 -13.43
CA LEU A 72 -13.88 22.12 -12.91
C LEU A 72 -13.69 22.32 -11.41
N ALA A 73 -13.53 21.25 -10.63
CA ALA A 73 -13.23 21.34 -9.19
C ALA A 73 -11.86 21.95 -8.93
N ARG A 74 -10.85 21.63 -9.76
CA ARG A 74 -9.53 22.29 -9.70
C ARG A 74 -9.59 23.76 -10.13
N ALA A 75 -10.44 24.10 -11.10
CA ALA A 75 -10.63 25.48 -11.57
C ALA A 75 -11.45 26.34 -10.60
N PHE A 76 -12.43 25.74 -9.92
CA PHE A 76 -13.40 26.42 -9.03
C PHE A 76 -13.48 25.76 -7.66
N PRO A 77 -12.36 25.69 -6.91
CA PRO A 77 -12.30 24.90 -5.70
C PRO A 77 -13.11 25.50 -4.54
N ASP A 78 -13.26 26.82 -4.46
CA ASP A 78 -14.12 27.46 -3.45
C ASP A 78 -15.56 26.95 -3.58
N THR A 79 -16.13 27.05 -4.80
CA THR A 79 -17.48 26.55 -5.09
C THR A 79 -17.59 25.05 -4.85
N PHE A 80 -16.58 24.27 -5.23
CA PHE A 80 -16.59 22.83 -5.01
C PHE A 80 -16.73 22.46 -3.52
N PHE A 81 -15.92 23.07 -2.66
CA PHE A 81 -15.95 22.79 -1.22
C PHE A 81 -17.15 23.42 -0.51
N ASP A 82 -17.63 24.58 -0.96
CA ASP A 82 -18.85 25.21 -0.45
C ASP A 82 -20.08 24.34 -0.74
N GLU A 83 -20.22 23.82 -1.96
CA GLU A 83 -21.30 22.90 -2.32
C GLU A 83 -21.20 21.57 -1.53
N ALA A 84 -19.99 21.03 -1.35
CA ALA A 84 -19.76 19.84 -0.52
C ALA A 84 -20.15 20.03 0.94
N ALA A 85 -19.92 21.23 1.49
CA ALA A 85 -20.24 21.57 2.87
C ALA A 85 -21.73 21.91 3.06
N GLY A 86 -22.36 22.47 2.02
CA GLY A 86 -23.74 22.95 2.06
C GLY A 86 -24.80 21.87 1.87
N ASP A 87 -24.48 20.76 1.19
CA ASP A 87 -25.48 19.73 0.87
C ASP A 87 -24.91 18.29 0.89
N PRO A 88 -25.36 17.43 1.82
CA PRO A 88 -24.97 16.01 1.86
C PRO A 88 -25.28 15.24 0.57
N MET A 89 -26.24 15.70 -0.24
CA MET A 89 -26.56 15.08 -1.52
C MET A 89 -25.42 15.22 -2.54
N PHE A 90 -24.56 16.23 -2.41
CA PHE A 90 -23.37 16.36 -3.25
C PHE A 90 -22.18 15.60 -2.71
N GLU A 91 -22.20 15.16 -1.44
CA GLU A 91 -21.07 14.50 -0.80
C GLU A 91 -20.59 13.31 -1.63
N TRP A 92 -21.50 12.41 -2.00
CA TRP A 92 -21.15 11.22 -2.78
C TRP A 92 -20.58 11.55 -4.18
N ALA A 93 -21.12 12.57 -4.86
CA ALA A 93 -20.64 13.03 -6.16
C ALA A 93 -19.22 13.61 -6.05
N ILE A 94 -18.94 14.30 -4.94
CA ILE A 94 -17.68 14.98 -4.67
C ILE A 94 -16.61 14.00 -4.18
N THR A 95 -16.98 12.95 -3.44
CA THR A 95 -16.04 11.94 -2.91
C THR A 95 -15.25 11.24 -3.99
N GLU A 96 -15.83 11.00 -5.17
CA GLU A 96 -15.14 10.40 -6.32
C GLU A 96 -14.04 11.33 -6.88
N THR A 97 -14.18 12.63 -6.68
CA THR A 97 -13.25 13.65 -7.18
C THR A 97 -12.10 13.91 -6.22
N LEU A 98 -12.35 13.81 -4.90
CA LEU A 98 -11.38 14.19 -3.85
C LEU A 98 -10.05 13.42 -3.93
N GLU A 99 -10.07 12.14 -4.33
CA GLU A 99 -8.84 11.35 -4.52
C GLU A 99 -7.89 12.00 -5.55
N TYR A 100 -8.44 12.68 -6.56
CA TYR A 100 -7.70 13.23 -7.69
C TYR A 100 -7.45 14.73 -7.58
N ILE A 101 -8.13 15.43 -6.67
CA ILE A 101 -7.93 16.86 -6.44
C ILE A 101 -6.72 17.05 -5.52
N LYS A 102 -5.72 17.81 -5.99
CA LYS A 102 -4.52 18.16 -5.21
C LYS A 102 -4.69 19.47 -4.44
N ASP A 103 -5.82 19.61 -3.75
CA ASP A 103 -6.16 20.79 -2.95
C ASP A 103 -6.22 20.40 -1.46
N PRO A 104 -5.46 21.06 -0.57
CA PRO A 104 -5.45 20.76 0.86
C PRO A 104 -6.83 20.82 1.53
N ARG A 105 -7.79 21.57 0.98
CA ARG A 105 -9.17 21.60 1.49
C ARG A 105 -9.90 20.27 1.35
N ALA A 106 -9.39 19.34 0.54
CA ALA A 106 -9.90 17.97 0.47
C ALA A 106 -9.56 17.14 1.71
N LEU A 107 -8.51 17.51 2.46
CA LEU A 107 -7.98 16.68 3.56
C LEU A 107 -9.01 16.39 4.67
N PRO A 108 -9.77 17.38 5.20
CA PRO A 108 -10.78 17.11 6.21
C PRO A 108 -11.89 16.17 5.70
N PHE A 109 -12.24 16.26 4.41
CA PHE A 109 -13.21 15.36 3.80
C PHE A 109 -12.65 13.95 3.68
N LEU A 110 -11.42 13.80 3.17
CA LEU A 110 -10.75 12.49 3.06
C LEU A 110 -10.62 11.80 4.42
N GLU A 111 -10.20 12.54 5.47
CA GLU A 111 -10.10 11.97 6.82
C GLU A 111 -11.46 11.52 7.36
N ARG A 112 -12.52 12.31 7.16
CA ARG A 112 -13.89 11.92 7.54
C ARG A 112 -14.31 10.63 6.85
N HIS A 113 -13.94 10.45 5.59
CA HIS A 113 -14.31 9.28 4.79
C HIS A 113 -13.62 7.98 5.24
N LEU A 114 -12.52 8.04 5.98
CA LEU A 114 -11.90 6.85 6.59
C LEU A 114 -12.82 6.13 7.58
N ARG A 115 -13.82 6.83 8.14
CA ARG A 115 -14.77 6.28 9.13
C ARG A 115 -16.12 5.89 8.52
N THR A 116 -16.24 5.90 7.19
CA THR A 116 -17.51 5.57 6.52
C THR A 116 -17.75 4.05 6.50
N PRO A 117 -19.03 3.59 6.50
CA PRO A 117 -19.35 2.17 6.43
C PRO A 117 -18.87 1.47 5.15
N SER A 118 -18.83 2.20 4.03
CA SER A 118 -18.45 1.63 2.73
C SER A 118 -16.94 1.42 2.63
N PRO A 119 -16.45 0.18 2.43
CA PRO A 119 -15.02 -0.09 2.25
C PRO A 119 -14.45 0.60 1.00
N GLU A 120 -15.27 0.82 -0.01
CA GLU A 120 -14.87 1.51 -1.24
C GLU A 120 -14.48 2.97 -0.96
N TYR A 121 -15.29 3.68 -0.17
CA TYR A 121 -15.01 5.07 0.21
C TYR A 121 -13.80 5.18 1.14
N ARG A 122 -13.64 4.23 2.08
CA ARG A 122 -12.42 4.17 2.90
C ARG A 122 -11.16 3.98 2.04
N ARG A 123 -11.20 3.08 1.04
CA ARG A 123 -10.07 2.87 0.12
C ARG A 123 -9.74 4.11 -0.70
N ARG A 124 -10.75 4.83 -1.22
CA ARG A 124 -10.53 6.11 -1.92
C ARG A 124 -9.93 7.19 -1.02
N ALA A 125 -10.45 7.31 0.20
CA ALA A 125 -9.90 8.22 1.21
C ALA A 125 -8.42 7.94 1.48
N LEU A 126 -8.06 6.68 1.68
CA LEU A 126 -6.66 6.26 1.85
C LEU A 126 -5.79 6.64 0.65
N ARG A 127 -6.26 6.39 -0.58
CA ARG A 127 -5.52 6.79 -1.80
C ARG A 127 -5.36 8.31 -1.92
N GLY A 128 -6.41 9.08 -1.64
CA GLY A 128 -6.36 10.53 -1.63
C GLY A 128 -5.36 11.08 -0.60
N LEU A 129 -5.34 10.49 0.60
CA LEU A 129 -4.36 10.82 1.65
C LEU A 129 -2.94 10.34 1.30
N ALA A 130 -2.79 9.28 0.54
CA ALA A 130 -1.48 8.82 0.08
C ALA A 130 -0.83 9.82 -0.89
N GLU A 131 -1.63 10.51 -1.70
CA GLU A 131 -1.18 11.54 -2.64
C GLU A 131 -1.02 12.92 -1.98
N ASN A 132 -1.93 13.30 -1.08
CA ASN A 132 -2.06 14.68 -0.60
C ASN A 132 -1.88 14.83 0.92
N GLY A 133 -1.91 13.74 1.66
CA GLY A 133 -1.90 13.74 3.12
C GLY A 133 -0.58 14.23 3.71
N THR A 134 -0.69 14.80 4.91
CA THR A 134 0.45 15.17 5.76
C THR A 134 0.65 14.16 6.87
N ALA A 135 1.80 14.27 7.54
CA ALA A 135 2.14 13.60 8.79
C ALA A 135 0.97 13.52 9.80
N ASP A 136 0.13 14.56 9.90
CA ASP A 136 -0.98 14.62 10.86
C ASP A 136 -2.04 13.53 10.66
N HIS A 137 -2.15 12.98 9.45
CA HIS A 137 -3.13 11.93 9.13
C HIS A 137 -2.66 10.53 9.53
N THR A 138 -1.41 10.38 9.97
CA THR A 138 -0.78 9.09 10.27
C THR A 138 -1.59 8.25 11.25
N GLU A 139 -2.13 8.84 12.30
CA GLU A 139 -2.92 8.11 13.31
C GLU A 139 -4.27 7.65 12.75
N ALA A 140 -4.95 8.51 11.98
CA ALA A 140 -6.22 8.18 11.35
C ALA A 140 -6.06 7.05 10.32
N VAL A 141 -4.98 7.08 9.53
CA VAL A 141 -4.65 6.04 8.56
C VAL A 141 -4.23 4.74 9.27
N ALA A 142 -3.48 4.83 10.37
CA ALA A 142 -3.04 3.66 11.13
C ALA A 142 -4.22 2.87 11.72
N ALA A 143 -5.31 3.54 12.11
CA ALA A 143 -6.53 2.88 12.55
C ALA A 143 -7.17 1.99 11.47
N CYS A 144 -6.92 2.26 10.19
CA CYS A 144 -7.43 1.46 9.06
C CYS A 144 -6.64 0.15 8.83
N LEU A 145 -5.57 -0.12 9.60
CA LEU A 145 -4.82 -1.37 9.55
C LEU A 145 -5.59 -2.56 10.15
N ASP A 146 -6.51 -2.28 11.07
CA ASP A 146 -7.33 -3.31 11.73
C ASP A 146 -8.50 -3.80 10.87
N ASP A 147 -8.84 -3.05 9.80
CA ASP A 147 -9.91 -3.38 8.87
C ASP A 147 -9.40 -4.24 7.70
N PRO A 148 -9.83 -5.51 7.57
CA PRO A 148 -9.39 -6.42 6.50
C PRO A 148 -9.57 -5.88 5.09
N GLU A 149 -10.58 -5.04 4.85
CA GLU A 149 -10.92 -4.49 3.54
C GLU A 149 -10.02 -3.32 3.11
N THR A 150 -9.36 -2.65 4.07
CA THR A 150 -8.58 -1.42 3.82
C THR A 150 -7.14 -1.50 4.27
N ARG A 151 -6.78 -2.52 5.07
CA ARG A 151 -5.45 -2.65 5.67
C ARG A 151 -4.31 -2.59 4.65
N SER A 152 -4.54 -3.09 3.44
CA SER A 152 -3.55 -3.07 2.35
C SER A 152 -3.27 -1.65 1.84
N GLU A 153 -4.31 -0.85 1.64
CA GLU A 153 -4.23 0.55 1.26
C GLU A 153 -3.65 1.41 2.38
N ALA A 154 -3.98 1.09 3.63
CA ALA A 154 -3.44 1.78 4.80
C ALA A 154 -1.92 1.62 4.90
N LEU A 155 -1.38 0.41 4.68
CA LEU A 155 0.07 0.18 4.61
C LEU A 155 0.76 1.09 3.58
N ASN A 156 0.23 1.12 2.35
CA ASN A 156 0.79 1.92 1.27
C ASN A 156 0.71 3.43 1.59
N THR A 157 -0.37 3.86 2.24
CA THR A 157 -0.59 5.25 2.62
C THR A 157 0.41 5.67 3.69
N LEU A 158 0.57 4.89 4.77
CA LEU A 158 1.54 5.16 5.84
C LEU A 158 2.97 5.23 5.31
N ALA A 159 3.34 4.32 4.41
CA ALA A 159 4.66 4.32 3.79
C ALA A 159 4.94 5.61 2.99
N ARG A 160 3.91 6.16 2.34
CA ARG A 160 4.01 7.43 1.58
C ARG A 160 4.04 8.65 2.48
N LEU A 161 3.24 8.66 3.56
CA LEU A 161 3.28 9.73 4.56
C LEU A 161 4.66 9.80 5.23
N GLY A 162 5.30 8.65 5.48
CA GLY A 162 6.68 8.59 5.94
C GLY A 162 6.91 9.19 7.32
N ASP A 163 5.89 9.18 8.18
CA ASP A 163 5.93 9.74 9.53
C ASP A 163 6.36 8.68 10.56
N ALA A 164 7.20 9.07 11.52
CA ALA A 164 7.73 8.18 12.54
C ALA A 164 6.65 7.52 13.42
N ARG A 165 5.47 8.14 13.59
CA ARG A 165 4.34 7.57 14.33
C ARG A 165 3.78 6.31 13.66
N ALA A 166 4.04 6.09 12.37
CA ALA A 166 3.62 4.89 11.65
C ALA A 166 4.44 3.65 12.04
N VAL A 167 5.65 3.81 12.61
CA VAL A 167 6.56 2.70 12.93
C VAL A 167 5.91 1.68 13.86
N GLY A 168 5.31 2.12 14.97
CA GLY A 168 4.67 1.23 15.94
C GLY A 168 3.51 0.42 15.34
N PRO A 169 2.51 1.05 14.70
CA PRO A 169 1.44 0.36 13.99
C PRO A 169 1.93 -0.61 12.90
N LEU A 170 2.89 -0.20 12.07
CA LEU A 170 3.45 -1.04 11.00
C LEU A 170 4.21 -2.25 11.57
N LEU A 171 4.96 -2.06 12.65
CA LEU A 171 5.65 -3.15 13.35
C LEU A 171 4.66 -4.17 13.91
N ARG A 172 3.55 -3.72 14.53
CA ARG A 172 2.47 -4.63 14.98
C ARG A 172 1.84 -5.40 13.82
N ALA A 173 1.57 -4.73 12.71
CA ALA A 173 1.01 -5.37 11.51
C ALA A 173 1.97 -6.39 10.89
N HIS A 174 3.28 -6.10 10.91
CA HIS A 174 4.32 -7.02 10.46
C HIS A 174 4.49 -8.23 11.38
N LEU A 175 4.25 -8.05 12.68
CA LEU A 175 4.32 -9.10 13.69
C LEU A 175 3.12 -10.04 13.73
N ALA A 176 2.05 -9.73 13.00
CA ALA A 176 0.89 -10.60 12.84
C ALA A 176 1.29 -11.93 12.18
N ASP A 177 0.43 -12.95 12.28
CA ASP A 177 0.67 -14.29 11.71
C ASP A 177 1.20 -14.24 10.27
N ASP A 178 2.04 -15.22 9.91
CA ASP A 178 2.79 -15.25 8.65
C ASP A 178 1.85 -15.29 7.43
N SER A 179 1.52 -14.08 6.97
CA SER A 179 0.54 -13.80 5.95
C SER A 179 1.14 -12.85 4.92
N SER A 180 0.56 -12.82 3.72
CA SER A 180 0.94 -11.84 2.68
C SER A 180 0.84 -10.39 3.18
N PHE A 181 -0.05 -10.14 4.14
CA PHE A 181 -0.20 -8.85 4.81
C PHE A 181 1.00 -8.49 5.69
N ALA A 182 1.46 -9.38 6.57
CA ALA A 182 2.62 -9.17 7.42
C ALA A 182 3.89 -8.82 6.61
N ARG A 183 4.10 -9.51 5.49
CA ARG A 183 5.21 -9.21 4.55
C ARG A 183 5.13 -7.81 3.96
N ARG A 184 3.94 -7.39 3.52
CA ARG A 184 3.72 -6.03 3.00
C ARG A 184 3.90 -4.96 4.07
N ALA A 185 3.55 -5.27 5.32
CA ALA A 185 3.76 -4.37 6.44
C ALA A 185 5.25 -4.14 6.73
N GLY A 186 6.09 -5.18 6.58
CA GLY A 186 7.56 -5.04 6.67
C GLY A 186 8.11 -4.11 5.59
N VAL A 187 7.67 -4.27 4.33
CA VAL A 187 8.06 -3.37 3.23
C VAL A 187 7.65 -1.91 3.51
N ALA A 188 6.43 -1.70 4.02
CA ALA A 188 5.96 -0.37 4.38
C ALA A 188 6.79 0.23 5.54
N LEU A 189 7.15 -0.58 6.54
CA LEU A 189 8.01 -0.18 7.65
C LEU A 189 9.39 0.25 7.16
N ASP A 190 10.05 -0.55 6.32
CA ASP A 190 11.35 -0.22 5.72
C ASP A 190 11.30 1.12 4.97
N GLN A 191 10.22 1.36 4.21
CA GLN A 191 10.04 2.62 3.48
C GLN A 191 9.89 3.82 4.42
N VAL A 192 9.14 3.68 5.52
CA VAL A 192 9.03 4.74 6.54
C VAL A 192 10.39 4.99 7.19
N GLU A 193 11.11 3.95 7.62
CA GLU A 193 12.42 4.05 8.27
C GLU A 193 13.47 4.73 7.35
N GLN A 194 13.46 4.40 6.06
CA GLN A 194 14.29 5.09 5.07
C GLN A 194 13.98 6.58 4.98
N ARG A 195 12.70 6.97 5.00
CA ARG A 195 12.28 8.38 4.89
C ARG A 195 12.61 9.21 6.12
N ILE A 196 12.54 8.61 7.32
CA ILE A 196 12.88 9.29 8.58
C ILE A 196 14.37 9.29 8.91
N GLY A 197 15.22 8.73 8.04
CA GLY A 197 16.68 8.80 8.15
C GLY A 197 17.33 7.64 8.90
N GLY A 198 16.63 6.52 9.06
CA GLY A 198 17.17 5.30 9.66
C GLY A 198 16.14 4.54 10.48
N PRO A 199 16.48 3.32 10.90
CA PRO A 199 15.61 2.54 11.77
C PRO A 199 15.37 3.28 13.09
N SER A 200 14.09 3.54 13.39
CA SER A 200 13.67 4.31 14.57
C SER A 200 13.81 3.48 15.86
N ALA A 201 13.78 2.15 15.72
CA ALA A 201 14.12 1.20 16.77
C ALA A 201 15.27 0.30 16.28
N PRO A 202 16.19 -0.14 17.17
CA PRO A 202 17.07 -1.26 16.86
C PRO A 202 16.22 -2.43 16.34
N PRO A 203 16.66 -3.18 15.31
CA PRO A 203 15.86 -4.27 14.76
C PRO A 203 15.42 -5.18 15.90
N VAL A 204 14.10 -5.31 16.08
CA VAL A 204 13.56 -6.24 17.07
C VAL A 204 13.83 -7.62 16.49
N TRP A 205 14.56 -8.45 17.21
CA TRP A 205 14.85 -9.80 16.76
C TRP A 205 13.83 -10.75 17.38
N ARG A 206 13.15 -11.55 16.56
CA ARG A 206 12.44 -12.73 17.08
C ARG A 206 13.48 -13.85 17.10
N GLU A 207 13.86 -14.27 18.30
CA GLU A 207 14.60 -15.51 18.45
C GLU A 207 13.74 -16.65 17.87
N LEU A 208 14.26 -17.32 16.84
CA LEU A 208 13.61 -18.50 16.27
C LEU A 208 13.95 -19.75 17.07
N GLY A 209 14.90 -19.65 18.00
CA GLY A 209 15.46 -20.78 18.72
C GLY A 209 16.60 -21.45 17.93
N PRO A 210 17.07 -22.61 18.42
CA PRO A 210 18.14 -23.36 17.79
C PRO A 210 17.66 -23.98 16.47
N VAL A 211 18.31 -23.58 15.37
CA VAL A 211 18.17 -24.22 14.06
C VAL A 211 19.27 -25.26 13.93
N VAL A 212 18.85 -26.51 13.72
CA VAL A 212 19.73 -27.67 13.64
C VAL A 212 19.98 -28.00 12.18
N PHE A 213 21.24 -27.92 11.76
CA PHE A 213 21.66 -28.32 10.42
C PHE A 213 22.12 -29.78 10.46
N THR A 214 21.49 -30.61 9.64
CA THR A 214 21.83 -32.04 9.53
C THR A 214 22.38 -32.37 8.15
N ALA A 215 23.22 -33.40 8.11
CA ALA A 215 23.68 -34.01 6.87
C ALA A 215 22.53 -34.84 6.26
N GLN A 216 21.49 -34.20 5.71
CA GLN A 216 20.38 -34.95 5.10
C GLN A 216 20.90 -35.68 3.86
N ALA A 217 20.54 -36.96 3.75
CA ALA A 217 21.02 -37.84 2.70
C ALA A 217 20.47 -37.50 1.31
N VAL A 218 21.29 -37.74 0.31
CA VAL A 218 20.82 -38.01 -1.05
C VAL A 218 21.46 -39.34 -1.47
N MET A 219 20.62 -40.36 -1.70
CA MET A 219 21.02 -41.71 -2.15
C MET A 219 21.78 -42.61 -1.15
N GLY A 220 21.77 -42.31 0.15
CA GLY A 220 22.24 -43.24 1.18
C GLY A 220 23.77 -43.38 1.29
N MET A 221 24.51 -42.33 0.92
CA MET A 221 25.98 -42.30 0.94
C MET A 221 26.47 -41.38 2.06
N PRO A 222 27.58 -41.72 2.75
CA PRO A 222 28.17 -40.85 3.76
C PRO A 222 28.70 -39.56 3.12
N TRP A 223 28.72 -38.49 3.90
CA TRP A 223 29.25 -37.19 3.49
C TRP A 223 30.70 -37.04 3.94
N CYS A 224 31.54 -36.42 3.12
CA CYS A 224 32.86 -35.95 3.48
C CYS A 224 32.81 -34.43 3.67
N VAL A 225 33.31 -33.94 4.80
CA VAL A 225 33.37 -32.50 5.06
C VAL A 225 34.56 -31.91 4.32
N THR A 226 34.31 -31.09 3.31
CA THR A 226 35.39 -30.44 2.53
C THR A 226 35.80 -29.12 3.15
N GLU A 227 34.83 -28.34 3.63
CA GLU A 227 35.08 -27.03 4.22
C GLU A 227 34.17 -26.77 5.44
N VAL A 228 34.75 -26.13 6.46
CA VAL A 228 34.04 -25.54 7.59
C VAL A 228 34.48 -24.09 7.70
N LEU A 229 33.55 -23.16 7.51
CA LEU A 229 33.81 -21.73 7.40
C LEU A 229 33.35 -20.94 8.64
N VAL A 230 32.82 -21.64 9.65
CA VAL A 230 32.26 -21.04 10.85
C VAL A 230 32.79 -21.70 12.13
N GLU A 231 32.88 -20.91 13.19
CA GLU A 231 33.29 -21.36 14.52
C GLU A 231 32.20 -21.10 15.57
N PRO A 232 32.14 -21.88 16.67
CA PRO A 232 31.24 -21.58 17.78
C PRO A 232 31.44 -20.15 18.34
N GLY A 233 30.35 -19.41 18.51
CA GLY A 233 30.34 -18.01 18.91
C GLY A 233 30.38 -17.01 17.76
N GLN A 234 30.62 -17.45 16.51
CA GLN A 234 30.58 -16.58 15.34
C GLN A 234 29.15 -16.17 14.98
N THR A 235 28.96 -14.90 14.63
CA THR A 235 27.71 -14.41 14.05
C THR A 235 27.72 -14.59 12.53
N VAL A 236 26.65 -15.18 11.99
CA VAL A 236 26.45 -15.40 10.54
C VAL A 236 25.29 -14.54 10.01
N ARG A 237 25.33 -14.17 8.73
CA ARG A 237 24.26 -13.49 8.00
C ARG A 237 23.33 -14.50 7.33
N GLY A 238 22.09 -14.09 7.05
CA GLY A 238 21.22 -14.88 6.17
C GLY A 238 21.83 -14.97 4.76
N GLY A 239 21.85 -16.17 4.19
CA GLY A 239 22.51 -16.48 2.92
C GLY A 239 24.02 -16.73 3.01
N GLU A 240 24.62 -16.72 4.21
CA GLU A 240 26.05 -16.98 4.39
C GLU A 240 26.37 -18.48 4.35
N LEU A 241 27.40 -18.87 3.60
CA LEU A 241 27.89 -20.25 3.51
C LEU A 241 28.66 -20.61 4.78
N MET A 242 28.28 -21.71 5.42
CA MET A 242 28.85 -22.13 6.70
C MET A 242 29.75 -23.35 6.59
N ALA A 243 29.38 -24.31 5.75
CA ALA A 243 30.15 -25.53 5.52
C ALA A 243 29.79 -26.15 4.18
N VAL A 244 30.70 -26.95 3.65
CA VAL A 244 30.51 -27.70 2.42
C VAL A 244 30.71 -29.19 2.71
N LEU A 245 29.73 -29.97 2.29
CA LEU A 245 29.72 -31.42 2.37
C LEU A 245 29.73 -31.99 0.96
N GLU A 246 30.59 -32.95 0.68
CA GLU A 246 30.67 -33.58 -0.63
C GLU A 246 30.60 -35.10 -0.50
N ASN A 247 30.00 -35.74 -1.49
CA ASN A 247 30.15 -37.16 -1.73
C ASN A 247 30.42 -37.38 -3.23
N ASP A 248 30.66 -38.64 -3.62
CA ASP A 248 31.02 -38.99 -5.00
C ASP A 248 29.99 -38.57 -6.08
N ALA A 249 28.78 -38.17 -5.69
CA ALA A 249 27.73 -37.74 -6.61
C ALA A 249 27.33 -36.27 -6.50
N ILE A 250 27.44 -35.65 -5.31
CA ILE A 250 26.80 -34.37 -5.00
C ILE A 250 27.66 -33.56 -4.03
N CYS A 251 27.71 -32.25 -4.29
CA CYS A 251 28.18 -31.25 -3.34
C CYS A 251 26.99 -30.53 -2.72
N ARG A 252 27.01 -30.35 -1.40
CA ARG A 252 25.99 -29.69 -0.60
C ARG A 252 26.59 -28.54 0.20
N GLU A 253 26.07 -27.36 -0.07
CA GLU A 253 26.35 -26.15 0.69
C GLU A 253 25.38 -26.02 1.87
N LEU A 254 25.93 -25.84 3.07
CA LEU A 254 25.16 -25.50 4.27
C LEU A 254 25.14 -23.98 4.41
N ILE A 255 23.98 -23.39 4.11
CA ILE A 255 23.78 -21.93 4.09
C ILE A 255 22.87 -21.55 5.25
N ALA A 256 23.20 -20.47 5.96
CA ALA A 256 22.35 -19.96 7.03
C ALA A 256 21.08 -19.32 6.44
N ASP A 257 19.90 -19.89 6.70
CA ASP A 257 18.63 -19.32 6.22
C ASP A 257 18.35 -17.93 6.82
N TRP A 258 18.77 -17.72 8.07
CA TRP A 258 18.56 -16.49 8.84
C TRP A 258 19.85 -16.09 9.59
N PRO A 259 20.05 -14.79 9.87
CA PRO A 259 21.17 -14.38 10.69
C PRO A 259 21.07 -14.98 12.09
N GLY A 260 22.21 -15.28 12.71
CA GLY A 260 22.24 -15.97 13.99
C GLY A 260 23.64 -16.08 14.57
N THR A 261 23.73 -16.71 15.74
CA THR A 261 25.02 -17.04 16.37
C THR A 261 25.21 -18.54 16.33
N VAL A 262 26.32 -19.01 15.77
CA VAL A 262 26.66 -20.43 15.77
C VAL A 262 26.93 -20.86 17.20
N THR A 263 26.14 -21.78 17.74
CA THR A 263 26.29 -22.26 19.12
C THR A 263 27.16 -23.50 19.18
N GLU A 264 27.05 -24.37 18.18
CA GLU A 264 27.79 -25.62 18.12
C GLU A 264 28.22 -25.93 16.69
N VAL A 265 29.45 -26.42 16.53
CA VAL A 265 29.97 -27.03 15.31
C VAL A 265 30.48 -28.42 15.71
N ARG A 266 29.95 -29.46 15.08
CA ARG A 266 30.22 -30.88 15.44
C ARG A 266 31.01 -31.64 14.39
N ILE A 267 31.55 -30.92 13.41
CA ILE A 267 32.31 -31.46 12.30
C ILE A 267 33.64 -30.74 12.13
N ALA A 268 34.62 -31.42 11.56
CA ALA A 268 35.90 -30.89 11.13
C ALA A 268 36.15 -31.25 9.66
N VAL A 269 37.04 -30.50 9.02
CA VAL A 269 37.46 -30.78 7.64
C VAL A 269 38.07 -32.18 7.54
N ASN A 270 37.64 -32.94 6.55
CA ASN A 270 37.90 -34.37 6.31
C ASN A 270 37.15 -35.36 7.21
N ASP A 271 36.18 -34.92 8.02
CA ASP A 271 35.31 -35.86 8.73
C ASP A 271 34.38 -36.60 7.77
N GLU A 272 34.17 -37.89 8.02
CA GLU A 272 33.09 -38.67 7.43
C GLU A 272 31.86 -38.61 8.35
N VAL A 273 30.78 -38.02 7.85
CA VAL A 273 29.53 -37.85 8.59
C VAL A 273 28.43 -38.78 8.06
N LEU A 274 27.80 -39.48 8.99
CA LEU A 274 26.67 -40.36 8.72
C LEU A 274 25.40 -39.55 8.44
N GLU A 275 24.43 -40.22 7.82
CA GLU A 275 23.12 -39.66 7.52
C GLU A 275 22.44 -39.12 8.78
N GLU A 276 21.77 -37.98 8.64
CA GLU A 276 21.03 -37.29 9.72
C GLU A 276 21.89 -36.79 10.89
N ALA A 277 23.23 -36.95 10.82
CA ALA A 277 24.12 -36.40 11.82
C ALA A 277 23.93 -34.89 11.94
N VAL A 278 23.81 -34.41 13.17
CA VAL A 278 23.79 -32.97 13.47
C VAL A 278 25.17 -32.41 13.23
N VAL A 279 25.26 -31.50 12.27
CA VAL A 279 26.52 -30.93 11.78
C VAL A 279 26.85 -29.64 12.54
N LEU A 280 25.88 -28.74 12.67
CA LEU A 280 26.01 -27.49 13.41
C LEU A 280 24.65 -27.01 13.91
N ILE A 281 24.69 -26.17 14.95
CA ILE A 281 23.50 -25.54 15.53
C ILE A 281 23.72 -24.02 15.52
N VAL A 282 22.71 -23.30 15.06
CA VAL A 282 22.71 -21.83 15.05
C VAL A 282 21.53 -21.36 15.87
N GLU A 283 21.78 -20.50 16.86
CA GLU A 283 20.72 -19.72 17.50
C GLU A 283 20.29 -18.64 16.50
N SER A 284 19.28 -18.97 15.71
CA SER A 284 18.84 -18.13 14.61
C SER A 284 17.86 -17.09 15.12
N ARG A 285 17.98 -15.90 14.56
CA ARG A 285 17.05 -14.81 14.81
C ARG A 285 16.51 -14.29 13.50
N ARG A 286 15.19 -14.15 13.44
CA ARG A 286 14.54 -13.46 12.32
C ARG A 286 14.45 -12.00 12.68
N ARG A 287 14.86 -11.14 11.76
CA ARG A 287 14.54 -9.71 11.87
C ARG A 287 13.01 -9.60 11.91
N ILE A 288 12.50 -9.01 12.97
CA ILE A 288 11.14 -8.49 12.96
C ILE A 288 11.25 -7.11 12.31
N GLY A 289 10.69 -6.99 11.10
CA GLY A 289 10.71 -5.80 10.26
C GLY A 289 11.46 -6.12 8.99
#